data_AF-A0A1E4TDU1-F1
#
_entry.id   AF-A0A1E4TDU1-F1
#
_cell.length_a   1.000
_cell.length_b   1.000
_cell.length_c   1.000
_cell.angle_alpha   90.00
_cell.angle_beta   90.00
_cell.angle_gamma   90.00
#
_symmetry.space_group_name_H-M   'P 1'
#
loop_
_entity.id
_entity.type
_entity.pdbx_description
1 polymer ?
#
loop_
_entity_poly.entity_id
_entity_poly.type
_entity_poly.pdbx_seq_one_letter_code
_entity_poly.pdbx_strand_id
1 'polypeptide(L)'
;MSHIDESIRLDALRFLEYLLQVHPDEVVRNHWQRTLESFATMFGWSQIRSKPNVNSKTNLLLQINVLMAFLTAGLHEQPQQALHFAIHRDTSKHAIPTTSFPFAYLFADSLTTESSQDVPARRKQLSVQAPVMVSGLTELKRYGGDIGRSCAKIISLVAV
;
A
#
# COMPACT_ATOMS: atom_id res chain seq x y z
N MET A 1 9.78 -2.05 -9.17
CA MET A 1 10.40 -2.18 -7.83
C MET A 1 11.25 -3.44 -7.64
N SER A 2 11.18 -4.45 -8.52
CA SER A 2 11.97 -5.69 -8.46
C SER A 2 13.22 -5.71 -9.35
N HIS A 3 13.61 -4.55 -9.91
CA HIS A 3 14.78 -4.47 -10.79
C HIS A 3 16.07 -4.82 -10.04
N ILE A 4 17.07 -5.38 -10.73
CA ILE A 4 18.35 -5.79 -10.11
C ILE A 4 19.16 -4.60 -9.57
N ASP A 5 19.12 -3.48 -10.28
CA ASP A 5 19.76 -2.22 -9.89
C ASP A 5 18.96 -1.49 -8.78
N GLU A 6 19.65 -1.13 -7.69
CA GLU A 6 19.07 -0.39 -6.56
C GLU A 6 18.57 1.00 -6.96
N SER A 7 19.31 1.72 -7.80
CA SER A 7 18.95 3.07 -8.22
C SER A 7 17.58 3.08 -8.91
N ILE A 8 17.34 2.13 -9.81
CA ILE A 8 16.07 1.94 -10.51
C ILE A 8 14.95 1.54 -9.55
N ARG A 9 15.24 0.73 -8.51
CA ARG A 9 14.25 0.41 -7.48
C ARG A 9 13.83 1.65 -6.67
N LEU A 10 14.79 2.50 -6.33
CA LEU A 10 14.54 3.74 -5.57
C LEU A 10 13.79 4.78 -6.41
N ASP A 11 14.12 4.92 -7.70
CA ASP A 11 13.38 5.82 -8.57
C ASP A 11 11.95 5.32 -8.79
N ALA A 12 11.73 4.01 -8.93
CA ALA A 12 10.38 3.43 -8.98
C ALA A 12 9.55 3.76 -7.73
N LEU A 13 10.18 3.86 -6.55
CA LEU A 13 9.51 4.29 -5.33
C LEU A 13 9.13 5.78 -5.35
N ARG A 14 9.99 6.64 -5.91
CA ARG A 14 9.67 8.06 -6.07
C ARG A 14 8.50 8.27 -7.03
N PHE A 15 8.43 7.48 -8.10
CA PHE A 15 7.26 7.46 -8.98
C PHE A 15 6.01 6.99 -8.25
N LEU A 16 6.11 5.94 -7.43
CA LEU A 16 4.97 5.48 -6.62
C LEU A 16 4.53 6.54 -5.61
N GLU A 17 5.46 7.21 -4.94
CA GLU A 17 5.18 8.31 -4.02
C GLU A 17 4.39 9.42 -4.72
N TYR A 18 4.84 9.83 -5.91
CA TYR A 18 4.14 10.83 -6.71
C TYR A 18 2.73 10.34 -7.11
N LEU A 19 2.58 9.10 -7.56
CA LEU A 19 1.28 8.53 -7.92
C LEU A 19 0.30 8.51 -6.73
N LEU A 20 0.79 8.21 -5.52
CA LEU A 20 -0.01 8.24 -4.30
C LEU A 20 -0.44 9.66 -3.92
N GLN A 21 0.30 10.70 -4.32
CA GLN A 21 -0.10 12.09 -4.12
C GLN A 21 -1.21 12.51 -5.08
N VAL A 22 -1.18 12.04 -6.34
CA VAL A 22 -2.15 12.45 -7.37
C VAL A 22 -3.42 11.60 -7.33
N HIS A 23 -3.30 10.27 -7.25
CA HIS A 23 -4.42 9.33 -7.32
C HIS A 23 -4.26 8.14 -6.35
N PRO A 24 -4.34 8.37 -5.02
CA PRO A 24 -4.12 7.31 -4.02
C PRO A 24 -5.11 6.15 -4.13
N ASP A 25 -6.40 6.43 -4.35
CA ASP A 25 -7.46 5.42 -4.37
C ASP A 25 -7.29 4.42 -5.51
N GLU A 26 -6.99 4.91 -6.72
CA GLU A 26 -6.81 4.06 -7.92
C GLU A 26 -5.59 3.14 -7.81
N VAL A 27 -4.48 3.64 -7.27
CA VAL A 27 -3.25 2.84 -7.09
C VAL A 27 -3.50 1.67 -6.14
N VAL A 28 -4.16 1.95 -5.01
CA VAL A 28 -4.44 0.94 -3.99
C VAL A 28 -5.52 -0.03 -4.46
N ARG A 29 -6.60 0.45 -5.07
CA ARG A 29 -7.72 -0.37 -5.55
C ARG A 29 -7.28 -1.45 -6.53
N ASN A 30 -6.41 -1.11 -7.48
CA ASN A 30 -6.07 -2.00 -8.59
C ASN A 30 -4.88 -2.92 -8.30
N HIS A 31 -3.92 -2.49 -7.46
CA HIS A 31 -2.63 -3.17 -7.30
C HIS A 31 -2.21 -3.35 -5.83
N TRP A 32 -3.16 -3.54 -4.92
CA TRP A 32 -2.91 -3.67 -3.48
C TRP A 32 -1.89 -4.78 -3.17
N GLN A 33 -2.23 -6.02 -3.52
CA GLN A 33 -1.47 -7.21 -3.11
C GLN A 33 -0.07 -7.22 -3.74
N ARG A 34 0.03 -7.07 -5.06
CA ARG A 34 1.31 -6.98 -5.77
C ARG A 34 2.25 -5.90 -5.24
N THR A 35 1.71 -4.75 -4.82
CA THR A 35 2.53 -3.66 -4.26
C THR A 35 3.06 -4.04 -2.87
N LEU A 36 2.23 -4.66 -2.02
CA LEU A 36 2.67 -5.17 -0.72
C LEU A 36 3.75 -6.26 -0.86
N GLU A 37 3.58 -7.19 -1.80
CA GLU A 37 4.59 -8.20 -2.12
C GLU A 37 5.90 -7.57 -2.61
N SER A 38 5.80 -6.50 -3.40
CA SER A 38 6.98 -5.75 -3.84
C SER A 38 7.68 -5.03 -2.69
N PHE A 39 6.97 -4.57 -1.66
CA PHE A 39 7.60 -4.04 -0.45
C PHE A 39 8.22 -5.16 0.39
N ALA A 40 7.53 -6.29 0.55
CA ALA A 40 8.04 -7.44 1.29
C ALA A 40 9.35 -7.97 0.69
N THR A 41 9.44 -8.03 -0.64
CA THR A 41 10.69 -8.38 -1.34
C THR A 41 11.77 -7.32 -1.16
N MET A 42 11.42 -6.04 -1.22
CA MET A 42 12.37 -4.94 -1.04
C MET A 42 12.98 -4.86 0.36
N PHE A 43 12.20 -5.14 1.41
CA PHE A 43 12.68 -5.21 2.78
C PHE A 43 13.30 -6.57 3.14
N GLY A 44 13.23 -7.55 2.24
CA GLY A 44 13.74 -8.91 2.48
C GLY A 44 12.85 -9.78 3.37
N TRP A 45 11.61 -9.37 3.63
CA TRP A 45 10.65 -10.08 4.49
C TRP A 45 10.16 -11.41 3.90
N SER A 46 10.24 -11.58 2.58
CA SER A 46 9.84 -12.84 1.91
C SER A 46 10.89 -13.96 2.03
N GLN A 47 12.09 -13.66 2.53
CA GLN A 47 13.20 -14.60 2.65
C GLN A 47 13.46 -14.86 4.14
N ILE A 48 13.20 -16.09 4.61
CA ILE A 48 13.34 -16.54 6.01
C ILE A 48 14.76 -16.32 6.60
N ARG A 49 15.76 -15.93 5.78
CA ARG A 49 17.15 -15.72 6.20
C ARG A 49 17.86 -14.53 5.55
N SER A 50 17.15 -13.55 4.99
CA SER A 50 17.84 -12.36 4.45
C SER A 50 18.04 -11.33 5.55
N LYS A 51 19.30 -10.95 5.82
CA LYS A 51 19.58 -9.71 6.53
C LYS A 51 18.87 -8.57 5.78
N PRO A 52 18.26 -7.59 6.46
CA PRO A 52 17.73 -6.41 5.80
C PRO A 52 18.88 -5.81 4.98
N ASN A 53 18.69 -5.68 3.67
CA ASN A 53 19.70 -5.07 2.82
C ASN A 53 19.94 -3.67 3.38
N VAL A 54 21.14 -3.42 3.89
CA VAL A 54 21.49 -2.18 4.61
C VAL A 54 21.61 -1.09 3.57
N ASN A 55 20.44 -0.62 3.11
CA ASN A 55 20.32 0.56 2.29
C ASN A 55 20.80 1.75 3.15
N SER A 56 21.31 2.81 2.50
CA SER A 56 21.57 4.08 3.19
C SER A 56 20.37 4.46 4.06
N LYS A 57 20.60 5.00 5.26
CA LYS A 57 19.52 5.42 6.19
C LYS A 57 18.48 6.31 5.50
N THR A 58 18.91 7.14 4.54
CA THR A 58 18.04 7.99 3.72
C THR A 58 17.11 7.18 2.80
N ASN A 59 17.64 6.15 2.16
CA ASN A 59 16.90 5.28 1.24
C ASN A 59 15.90 4.40 2.02
N LEU A 60 16.31 3.91 3.19
CA LEU A 60 15.44 3.16 4.08
C LEU A 60 14.28 4.03 4.60
N LEU A 61 14.56 5.29 4.95
CA LEU A 61 13.51 6.23 5.36
C LEU A 61 12.51 6.51 4.23
N LEU A 62 13.00 6.71 2.99
CA LEU A 62 12.13 6.83 1.81
C LEU A 62 11.23 5.61 1.66
N GLN A 63 11.81 4.41 1.67
CA GLN A 63 11.06 3.14 1.54
C GLN A 63 9.94 3.02 2.58
N ILE A 64 10.25 3.33 3.84
CA ILE A 64 9.28 3.26 4.95
C ILE A 64 8.19 4.33 4.80
N ASN A 65 8.55 5.55 4.40
CA ASN A 65 7.58 6.63 4.23
C ASN A 65 6.61 6.36 3.08
N VAL A 66 7.10 5.83 1.95
CA VAL A 66 6.23 5.43 0.83
C VAL A 66 5.33 4.26 1.22
N LEU A 67 5.83 3.27 1.96
CA LEU A 67 5.00 2.19 2.51
C LEU A 67 3.91 2.75 3.44
N MET A 68 4.27 3.68 4.33
CA MET A 68 3.31 4.33 5.21
C MET A 68 2.23 5.06 4.42
N ALA A 69 2.60 5.87 3.41
CA ALA A 69 1.65 6.58 2.56
C ALA A 69 0.71 5.61 1.82
N PHE A 70 1.25 4.50 1.31
CA PHE A 70 0.49 3.45 0.64
C PHE A 70 -0.53 2.79 1.60
N LEU A 71 -0.10 2.42 2.80
CA LEU A 71 -0.98 1.80 3.81
C LEU A 71 -2.04 2.78 4.32
N THR A 72 -1.70 4.04 4.52
CA THR A 72 -2.70 5.05 4.94
C THR A 72 -3.74 5.27 3.85
N ALA A 73 -3.32 5.34 2.59
CA ALA A 73 -4.24 5.45 1.45
C ALA A 73 -5.14 4.22 1.31
N GLY A 74 -4.61 3.02 1.59
CA GLY A 74 -5.38 1.79 1.43
C GLY A 74 -6.34 1.43 2.55
N LEU A 75 -6.03 1.85 3.78
CA LEU A 75 -6.79 1.50 4.97
C LEU A 75 -7.82 2.55 5.38
N HIS A 76 -7.74 3.76 4.82
CA HIS A 76 -8.74 4.82 5.01
C HIS A 76 -9.75 4.80 3.86
N GLU A 77 -11.03 4.80 4.20
CA GLU A 77 -12.08 5.11 3.23
C GLU A 77 -12.05 6.61 2.96
N GLN A 78 -11.87 7.02 1.71
CA GLN A 78 -12.10 8.41 1.35
C GLN A 78 -13.59 8.73 1.57
N PRO A 79 -13.92 9.85 2.23
CA PRO A 79 -15.30 10.26 2.37
C PRO A 79 -15.86 10.49 0.96
N GLN A 80 -16.79 9.64 0.53
CA GLN A 80 -17.51 9.85 -0.72
C GLN A 80 -18.16 11.24 -0.62
N GLN A 81 -17.92 12.10 -1.62
CA GLN A 81 -18.58 13.39 -1.70
C GLN A 81 -20.10 13.14 -1.64
N ALA A 82 -20.73 13.59 -0.56
CA ALA A 82 -22.14 13.33 -0.33
C ALA A 82 -22.92 13.94 -1.50
N LEU A 83 -23.61 13.08 -2.27
CA LEU A 83 -24.55 13.57 -3.27
C LEU A 83 -25.63 14.35 -2.52
N HIS A 84 -25.82 15.61 -2.90
CA HIS A 84 -26.72 16.57 -2.24
C HIS A 84 -28.19 16.09 -2.20
N PHE A 85 -28.50 15.01 -2.91
CA PHE A 85 -29.83 14.38 -3.02
C PHE A 85 -29.75 12.84 -2.92
N ALA A 86 -29.07 12.31 -1.90
CA ALA A 86 -29.07 10.86 -1.65
C ALA A 86 -30.43 10.42 -1.05
N ILE A 87 -31.32 9.90 -1.90
CA ILE A 87 -32.61 9.30 -1.47
C ILE A 87 -32.37 7.95 -0.75
N HIS A 88 -31.30 7.24 -1.13
CA HIS A 88 -30.93 5.94 -0.57
C HIS A 88 -29.46 5.97 -0.12
N ARG A 89 -29.12 5.18 0.92
CA ARG A 89 -27.76 5.10 1.46
C ARG A 89 -26.73 4.66 0.39
N ASP A 90 -27.16 3.83 -0.54
CA ASP A 90 -26.33 3.33 -1.65
C ASP A 90 -26.54 4.10 -2.96
N THR A 91 -27.14 5.29 -2.96
CA THR A 91 -27.32 6.08 -4.19
C THR A 91 -26.00 6.30 -4.94
N SER A 92 -24.88 6.44 -4.24
CA SER A 92 -23.55 6.57 -4.86
C SER A 92 -23.13 5.35 -5.68
N LYS A 93 -23.61 4.14 -5.36
CA LYS A 93 -23.28 2.89 -6.08
C LYS A 93 -24.08 2.73 -7.37
N HIS A 94 -25.21 3.41 -7.49
CA HIS A 94 -26.07 3.37 -8.68
C HIS A 94 -25.89 4.61 -9.58
N ALA A 95 -25.07 5.57 -9.15
CA ALA A 95 -24.70 6.71 -9.96
C ALA A 95 -23.68 6.31 -11.05
N ILE A 96 -23.62 7.08 -12.13
CA ILE A 96 -22.61 6.90 -13.17
C ILE A 96 -21.22 7.16 -12.53
N PRO A 97 -20.28 6.21 -12.63
CA PRO A 97 -18.94 6.40 -12.08
C PRO A 97 -18.23 7.58 -12.73
N THR A 98 -17.48 8.34 -11.93
CA THR A 98 -16.67 9.48 -12.38
C THR A 98 -15.25 9.08 -12.80
N THR A 99 -14.89 7.81 -12.62
CA THR A 99 -13.58 7.27 -12.99
C THR A 99 -13.57 6.83 -14.45
N SER A 100 -12.42 6.88 -15.12
CA SER A 100 -12.32 6.57 -16.55
C SER A 100 -12.55 5.09 -16.89
N PHE A 101 -12.29 4.17 -15.95
CA PHE A 101 -12.35 2.73 -16.18
C PHE A 101 -12.98 1.94 -15.01
N PRO A 102 -14.24 2.24 -14.63
CA PRO A 102 -14.86 1.69 -13.42
C PRO A 102 -15.04 0.17 -13.45
N PHE A 103 -15.12 -0.43 -14.64
CA PHE A 103 -15.41 -1.86 -14.82
C PHE A 103 -14.23 -2.64 -15.44
N ALA A 104 -13.04 -2.05 -15.53
CA ALA A 104 -11.89 -2.71 -16.16
C ALA A 104 -11.51 -4.03 -15.47
N TYR A 105 -11.74 -4.12 -14.15
CA TYR A 105 -11.48 -5.34 -13.38
C TYR A 105 -12.38 -6.53 -13.77
N LEU A 106 -13.51 -6.31 -14.46
CA LEU A 106 -14.43 -7.39 -14.87
C LEU A 106 -13.94 -8.15 -16.11
N PHE A 107 -13.13 -7.51 -16.95
CA PHE A 107 -12.74 -8.07 -18.25
C PHE A 107 -11.29 -8.55 -18.29
N ALA A 108 -10.52 -8.29 -17.24
CA ALA A 108 -9.13 -8.70 -17.14
C ALA A 108 -8.99 -9.89 -16.17
N ASP A 109 -8.88 -11.09 -16.75
CA ASP A 109 -8.75 -12.38 -16.05
C ASP A 109 -7.62 -12.41 -15.00
N SER A 110 -6.60 -11.56 -15.16
CA SER A 110 -5.45 -11.44 -14.24
C SER A 110 -5.56 -10.34 -13.18
N LEU A 111 -6.56 -9.44 -13.27
CA LEU A 111 -6.74 -8.34 -12.31
C LEU A 111 -7.70 -8.71 -11.17
N THR A 112 -8.52 -9.74 -11.35
CA THR A 112 -9.56 -10.14 -10.38
C THR A 112 -9.01 -10.62 -9.04
N THR A 113 -7.82 -11.23 -9.03
CA THR A 113 -7.16 -11.72 -7.79
C THR A 113 -6.41 -10.62 -7.03
N GLU A 114 -5.92 -9.61 -7.76
CA GLU A 114 -5.01 -8.56 -7.24
C GLU A 114 -5.73 -7.26 -6.87
N SER A 115 -6.89 -7.00 -7.47
CA SER A 115 -7.71 -5.81 -7.24
C SER A 115 -8.60 -6.00 -6.02
N SER A 116 -8.41 -5.18 -5.00
CA SER A 116 -9.30 -5.11 -3.85
C SER A 116 -9.97 -3.74 -3.82
N GLN A 117 -11.22 -3.73 -4.27
CA GLN A 117 -12.06 -2.53 -4.40
C GLN A 117 -12.41 -1.92 -3.04
N ASP A 118 -12.66 -2.79 -2.05
CA ASP A 118 -13.13 -2.40 -0.72
C ASP A 118 -12.04 -2.45 0.35
N VAL A 119 -12.13 -1.55 1.33
CA VAL A 119 -11.22 -1.51 2.49
C VAL A 119 -11.23 -2.81 3.31
N PRO A 120 -12.37 -3.46 3.60
CA PRO A 120 -12.38 -4.74 4.32
C PRO A 120 -11.63 -5.86 3.58
N ALA A 121 -11.72 -5.91 2.24
CA ALA A 121 -10.98 -6.87 1.44
C ALA A 121 -9.47 -6.62 1.53
N ARG A 122 -9.04 -5.35 1.44
CA ARG A 122 -7.65 -4.94 1.63
C ARG A 122 -7.10 -5.30 3.01
N ARG A 123 -7.90 -5.08 4.07
CA ARG A 123 -7.56 -5.49 5.45
C ARG A 123 -7.37 -7.00 5.58
N LYS A 124 -8.26 -7.79 4.96
CA LYS A 124 -8.16 -9.24 4.96
C LYS A 124 -6.92 -9.74 4.20
N GLN A 125 -6.56 -9.12 3.09
CA GLN A 125 -5.31 -9.46 2.38
C GLN A 125 -4.07 -9.06 3.19
N LEU A 126 -4.11 -7.89 3.83
CA LEU A 126 -3.02 -7.41 4.69
C LEU A 126 -2.82 -8.31 5.91
N SER A 127 -3.88 -8.84 6.53
CA SER A 127 -3.77 -9.67 7.74
C SER A 127 -2.96 -10.95 7.51
N VAL A 128 -2.93 -11.48 6.29
CA VAL A 128 -2.09 -12.63 5.91
C VAL A 128 -0.60 -12.28 5.97
N GLN A 129 -0.22 -11.08 5.54
CA GLN A 129 1.18 -10.62 5.48
C GLN A 129 1.62 -9.85 6.75
N ALA A 130 0.66 -9.40 7.55
CA ALA A 130 0.86 -8.63 8.78
C ALA A 130 1.89 -9.23 9.76
N PRO A 131 1.90 -10.53 10.10
CA PRO A 131 2.84 -11.05 11.10
C PRO A 131 4.30 -10.91 10.66
N VAL A 132 4.59 -11.17 9.38
CA VAL A 132 5.93 -11.05 8.80
C VAL A 132 6.34 -9.58 8.73
N MET A 133 5.44 -8.71 8.29
CA MET A 133 5.64 -7.27 8.21
C MET A 133 5.91 -6.66 9.60
N VAL A 134 5.12 -7.01 10.62
CA VAL A 134 5.29 -6.52 11.99
C VAL A 134 6.64 -6.97 12.55
N SER A 135 7.02 -8.24 12.34
CA SER A 135 8.34 -8.73 12.76
C SER A 135 9.46 -7.90 12.13
N GLY A 136 9.46 -7.74 10.81
CA GLY A 136 10.46 -6.94 10.11
C GLY A 136 10.49 -5.47 10.53
N LEU A 137 9.32 -4.86 10.76
CA LEU A 137 9.23 -3.48 11.26
C LEU A 137 9.73 -3.34 12.70
N THR A 138 9.58 -4.37 13.55
CA THR A 138 10.12 -4.33 14.92
C THR A 138 11.65 -4.38 14.94
N GLU A 139 12.27 -5.07 13.98
CA GLU A 139 13.73 -5.01 13.78
C GLU A 139 14.15 -3.62 13.30
N LEU A 140 13.46 -3.07 12.30
CA LEU A 140 13.74 -1.73 11.78
C LEU A 140 13.47 -0.62 12.81
N LYS A 141 12.57 -0.84 13.76
CA LYS A 141 12.29 0.09 14.86
C LYS A 141 13.52 0.32 15.75
N ARG A 142 14.43 -0.66 15.85
CA ARG A 142 15.66 -0.57 16.67
C ARG A 142 16.64 0.49 16.18
N TYR A 143 16.56 0.91 14.92
CA TYR A 143 17.41 1.98 14.38
C TYR A 143 17.12 3.36 15.00
N GLY A 144 15.97 3.53 15.65
CA GLY A 144 15.59 4.77 16.33
C GLY A 144 15.33 5.94 15.38
N GLY A 145 15.21 7.16 15.96
CA GLY A 145 14.99 8.39 15.19
C GLY A 145 13.69 8.41 14.38
N ASP A 146 13.74 9.01 13.19
CA ASP A 146 12.59 9.08 12.27
C ASP A 146 12.14 7.72 11.76
N ILE A 147 13.11 6.83 11.47
CA ILE A 147 12.84 5.45 11.03
C ILE A 147 12.02 4.71 12.07
N GLY A 148 12.45 4.75 13.34
CA GLY A 148 11.74 4.10 14.44
C GLY A 148 10.33 4.65 14.67
N ARG A 149 10.14 5.97 14.50
CA ARG A 149 8.82 6.61 14.60
C ARG A 149 7.88 6.18 13.48
N SER A 150 8.35 6.18 12.23
CA SER A 150 7.54 5.76 11.09
C SER A 150 7.16 4.27 11.19
N CYS A 151 8.10 3.39 11.58
CA CYS A 151 7.79 1.98 11.81
C CYS A 151 6.75 1.77 12.92
N ALA A 152 6.82 2.52 14.02
CA ALA A 152 5.85 2.42 15.11
C ALA A 152 4.44 2.81 14.65
N LYS A 153 4.31 3.85 13.81
CA LYS A 153 3.04 4.25 13.20
C LYS A 153 2.48 3.14 12.30
N ILE A 154 3.32 2.55 11.45
CA ILE A 154 2.87 1.45 10.57
C ILE A 154 2.39 0.26 11.40
N ILE A 155 3.13 -0.14 12.44
CA ILE A 155 2.72 -1.24 13.33
C ILE A 155 1.34 -0.96 13.95
N SER A 156 1.08 0.28 14.38
CA SER A 156 -0.23 0.65 14.92
C SER A 156 -1.36 0.61 13.88
N LEU A 157 -1.07 0.87 12.61
CA LEU A 157 -2.04 0.80 11.52
C LEU A 157 -2.38 -0.65 11.13
N VAL A 158 -1.39 -1.55 11.22
CA VAL A 158 -1.53 -2.96 10.82
C VAL A 158 -2.16 -3.81 11.94
N ALA A 159 -2.01 -3.41 13.20
CA ALA A 159 -2.54 -4.14 14.36
C ALA A 159 -4.07 -3.97 14.57
N VAL A 160 -4.74 -3.14 13.77
CA VAL A 160 -6.17 -2.82 13.82
C VAL A 160 -6.94 -3.57 12.72
#